data_AF-A0A150XX75-F1
#
_entry.id   AF-A0A150XX75-F1
#
_cell.length_a   1.000
_cell.length_b   1.000
_cell.length_c   1.000
_cell.angle_alpha   90.00
_cell.angle_beta   90.00
_cell.angle_gamma   90.00
#
_symmetry.space_group_name_H-M   'P 1'
#
loop_
_entity.id
_entity.type
_entity.pdbx_description
1 polymer ?
#
loop_
_entity_poly.entity_id
_entity_poly.type
_entity_poly.pdbx_seq_one_letter_code
_entity_poly.pdbx_strand_id
1 'polypeptide(L)'
;MKRIFTAPKIIGTLLLVINIYWLYLFADLYYLYHFTNARFPYMIPDYVLFIHMAISIIGIYLGTKVFLKKLPPFRWAAIDILLIVMGLVLENIIMN
;
A
#
# COMPACT_ATOMS: atom_id res chain seq x y z
N MET A 1 23.36 3.22 25.71
CA MET A 1 23.04 2.91 24.31
C MET A 1 21.54 3.12 24.05
N LYS A 2 21.15 4.08 23.19
CA LYS A 2 19.75 4.14 22.69
C LYS A 2 19.52 2.94 21.78
N ARG A 3 18.56 2.06 22.09
CA ARG A 3 18.16 0.97 21.19
C ARG A 3 17.75 1.57 19.84
N ILE A 4 18.57 1.33 18.81
CA ILE A 4 18.34 1.82 17.44
C ILE A 4 17.09 1.13 16.86
N PHE A 5 16.90 -0.15 17.17
CA PHE A 5 15.78 -0.99 16.77
C PHE A 5 14.75 -1.10 17.89
N THR A 6 13.73 -0.24 17.83
CA THR A 6 12.53 -0.35 18.68
C THR A 6 11.37 -0.88 17.84
N ALA A 7 10.45 -1.63 18.44
CA ALA A 7 9.28 -2.19 17.73
C ALA A 7 8.55 -1.19 16.81
N PRO A 8 8.29 0.08 17.21
CA PRO A 8 7.67 1.05 16.30
C PRO A 8 8.51 1.40 15.06
N LYS A 9 9.84 1.41 15.19
CA LYS A 9 10.72 1.66 14.04
C LYS A 9 10.71 0.47 13.08
N ILE A 10 10.80 -0.76 13.61
CA ILE A 10 10.75 -1.97 12.78
C ILE A 10 9.41 -2.05 12.04
N ILE A 11 8.30 -1.94 12.78
CA ILE A 11 6.95 -2.01 12.21
C ILE A 11 6.72 -0.85 11.23
N GLY A 12 7.11 0.37 11.58
CA GLY A 12 7.00 1.53 10.70
C GLY A 12 7.79 1.36 9.40
N THR A 13 9.02 0.84 9.47
CA THR A 13 9.81 0.52 8.27
C THR A 13 9.15 -0.55 7.40
N LEU A 14 8.59 -1.61 8.00
CA LEU A 14 7.87 -2.64 7.24
C LEU A 14 6.64 -2.05 6.53
N LEU A 15 5.84 -1.24 7.22
CA LEU A 15 4.68 -0.56 6.64
C LEU A 15 5.10 0.34 5.46
N LEU A 16 6.19 1.08 5.61
CA LEU A 16 6.72 1.92 4.53
C LEU A 16 7.13 1.09 3.32
N VAL A 17 7.93 0.05 3.52
CA VAL A 17 8.43 -0.79 2.41
C VAL A 17 7.28 -1.46 1.67
N ILE A 18 6.34 -2.05 2.40
CA ILE A 18 5.17 -2.73 1.81
C ILE A 18 4.35 -1.74 0.98
N ASN A 19 4.01 -0.58 1.54
CA ASN A 19 3.16 0.37 0.82
C ASN A 19 3.88 1.08 -0.34
N ILE A 20 5.19 1.33 -0.25
CA ILE A 20 5.97 1.86 -1.38
C ILE A 20 6.00 0.83 -2.52
N TYR A 21 6.26 -0.43 -2.20
CA TYR A 21 6.25 -1.50 -3.19
C TYR A 21 4.86 -1.66 -3.83
N TRP A 22 3.81 -1.62 -3.03
CA TRP A 22 2.43 -1.69 -3.52
C TRP A 22 2.08 -0.50 -4.43
N LEU A 23 2.43 0.73 -4.02
CA LEU A 23 2.24 1.91 -4.85
C LEU A 23 2.97 1.78 -6.19
N TYR A 24 4.22 1.31 -6.17
CA TYR A 24 5.00 1.08 -7.38
C TYR A 24 4.32 0.08 -8.32
N LEU A 25 3.86 -1.07 -7.81
CA LEU A 25 3.17 -2.08 -8.62
C LEU A 25 1.94 -1.51 -9.35
N PHE A 26 1.07 -0.79 -8.64
CA PHE A 26 -0.16 -0.25 -9.23
C PHE A 26 0.09 0.94 -10.15
N ALA A 27 1.11 1.75 -9.86
CA ALA A 27 1.56 2.81 -10.76
C ALA A 27 2.19 2.25 -12.06
N ASP A 28 2.98 1.19 -11.94
CA ASP A 28 3.58 0.50 -13.09
C ASP A 28 2.51 -0.19 -13.95
N LEU A 29 1.54 -0.87 -13.34
CA LEU A 29 0.37 -1.41 -14.05
C LEU A 29 -0.39 -0.32 -14.81
N TYR A 30 -0.68 0.81 -14.16
CA TYR A 30 -1.33 1.94 -14.83
C TYR A 30 -0.50 2.46 -16.01
N TYR A 31 0.82 2.57 -15.82
CA TYR A 31 1.74 2.99 -16.86
C TYR A 31 1.74 2.03 -18.05
N LEU A 32 1.85 0.73 -17.79
CA LEU A 32 1.83 -0.31 -18.81
C LEU A 32 0.51 -0.31 -19.59
N TYR A 33 -0.63 -0.11 -18.92
CA TYR A 33 -1.95 -0.12 -19.55
C TYR A 33 -2.18 1.06 -20.51
N HIS A 34 -1.59 2.23 -20.23
CA HIS A 34 -1.88 3.47 -20.96
C HIS A 34 -0.76 3.95 -21.88
N PHE A 35 0.49 3.61 -21.56
CA PHE A 35 1.66 4.19 -22.21
C PHE A 35 2.53 3.14 -22.91
N THR A 36 2.14 1.87 -22.85
CA THR A 36 2.80 0.81 -23.62
C THR A 36 1.80 0.07 -24.49
N ASN A 37 2.28 -0.54 -25.59
CA ASN A 37 1.46 -1.36 -26.48
C ASN A 37 1.14 -2.76 -25.90
N ALA A 38 1.41 -2.98 -24.61
CA ALA A 38 1.13 -4.25 -23.95
C ALA A 38 -0.39 -4.39 -23.76
N ARG A 39 -1.01 -5.32 -24.49
CA ARG A 39 -2.41 -5.67 -24.27
C ARG A 39 -2.51 -6.67 -23.13
N PHE A 40 -3.10 -6.26 -22.01
CA PHE A 40 -3.34 -7.16 -20.88
C PHE A 40 -4.72 -7.81 -21.02
N PRO A 41 -4.81 -9.16 -21.06
CA PRO A 41 -6.09 -9.85 -21.15
C PRO A 41 -6.96 -9.69 -19.90
N TYR A 42 -6.38 -9.24 -18.78
CA TYR A 42 -7.06 -9.00 -17.51
C TYR A 42 -6.76 -7.59 -17.01
N MET A 43 -7.06 -6.58 -17.84
CA MET A 43 -6.88 -5.18 -17.46
C MET A 43 -7.83 -4.83 -16.33
N ILE A 44 -7.25 -4.47 -15.18
CA ILE A 44 -7.98 -3.96 -14.01
C ILE A 44 -8.47 -2.55 -14.36
N PRO A 45 -9.73 -2.18 -14.02
CA PRO A 45 -10.22 -0.82 -14.26
C PRO A 45 -9.40 0.25 -13.55
N ASP A 46 -9.19 1.40 -14.21
CA ASP A 46 -8.34 2.49 -13.72
C ASP A 46 -8.72 2.98 -12.32
N TYR A 47 -10.02 3.07 -12.03
CA TYR A 47 -10.50 3.51 -10.73
C TYR A 47 -10.09 2.56 -9.60
N VAL A 48 -9.96 1.25 -9.89
CA VAL A 48 -9.43 0.27 -8.92
C VAL A 48 -7.93 0.50 -8.71
N LEU A 49 -7.17 0.74 -9.78
CA LEU A 49 -5.74 1.09 -9.69
C LEU A 49 -5.55 2.36 -8.83
N PHE A 50 -6.35 3.40 -9.05
CA PHE A 50 -6.31 4.63 -8.25
C PHE A 50 -6.69 4.41 -6.79
N ILE A 51 -7.66 3.54 -6.50
CA ILE A 51 -7.99 3.17 -5.12
C ILE A 51 -6.79 2.50 -4.44
N HIS A 52 -6.11 1.55 -5.09
CA HIS A 52 -4.92 0.92 -4.52
C HIS A 52 -3.79 1.91 -4.31
N MET A 53 -3.52 2.80 -5.26
CA MET A 53 -2.52 3.85 -5.09
C MET A 53 -2.86 4.79 -3.91
N ALA A 54 -4.14 5.16 -3.75
CA ALA A 54 -4.59 5.99 -2.63
C ALA A 54 -4.42 5.26 -1.28
N ILE A 55 -4.77 3.97 -1.21
CA ILE A 55 -4.54 3.13 -0.03
C ILE A 55 -3.05 3.10 0.31
N SER A 56 -2.18 2.88 -0.67
CA SER A 56 -0.73 2.85 -0.45
C SER A 56 -0.17 4.19 0.03
N ILE A 57 -0.67 5.32 -0.47
CA ILE A 57 -0.26 6.66 0.01
C ILE A 57 -0.68 6.85 1.49
N ILE A 58 -1.89 6.42 1.86
CA ILE A 58 -2.34 6.42 3.25
C ILE A 58 -1.43 5.54 4.11
N GLY A 59 -1.10 4.34 3.64
CA GLY A 59 -0.22 3.41 4.34
C GLY A 59 1.21 3.94 4.53
N ILE A 60 1.76 4.64 3.52
CA ILE A 60 3.05 5.35 3.64
C ILE A 60 2.98 6.42 4.73
N TYR A 61 1.91 7.20 4.77
CA TYR A 61 1.70 8.20 5.81
C TYR A 61 1.63 7.56 7.21
N LEU A 62 0.84 6.49 7.37
CA LEU A 62 0.74 5.75 8.62
C LEU A 62 2.09 5.14 9.04
N GLY A 63 2.80 4.49 8.13
CA GLY A 63 4.13 3.93 8.35
C GLY A 63 5.14 4.98 8.82
N THR A 64 5.12 6.18 8.23
CA THR A 64 5.94 7.32 8.66
C THR A 64 5.62 7.74 10.09
N LYS A 65 4.33 7.86 10.44
CA LYS A 65 3.91 8.26 11.78
C LYS A 65 4.25 7.20 12.84
N VAL A 66 4.12 5.92 12.50
CA VAL A 66 4.52 4.79 13.37
C VAL A 66 6.04 4.78 13.57
N PHE A 67 6.83 4.96 12.49
CA PHE A 67 8.28 5.03 12.55
C PHE A 67 8.78 6.18 13.46
N LEU A 68 8.14 7.34 13.33
CA LEU A 68 8.41 8.51 14.17
C LEU A 68 7.84 8.39 15.60
N LYS A 69 7.28 7.24 15.97
CA LYS A 69 6.66 6.97 17.28
C LYS A 69 5.52 7.93 17.64
N LYS A 70 4.89 8.55 16.63
CA LYS A 70 3.72 9.43 16.81
C LYS A 70 2.42 8.64 16.95
N LEU A 71 2.44 7.36 16.59
CA LEU A 71 1.28 6.46 16.60
C LEU A 71 1.66 5.07 17.17
N PRO A 72 0.73 4.38 17.85
CA PRO A 72 0.96 3.03 18.40
C PRO A 72 1.10 1.97 17.28
N PRO A 73 2.20 1.22 17.19
CA PRO A 73 2.52 0.44 15.99
C PRO A 73 1.51 -0.66 15.64
N PHE A 74 1.06 -1.44 16.61
CA PHE A 74 0.18 -2.59 16.35
C PHE A 74 -1.20 -2.19 15.82
N ARG A 75 -1.81 -1.16 16.41
CA ARG A 75 -3.14 -0.67 15.98
C ARG A 75 -3.10 -0.17 14.53
N TRP A 76 -2.07 0.58 14.18
CA TRP A 76 -1.98 1.19 12.84
C TRP A 76 -1.49 0.21 11.79
N ALA A 77 -0.67 -0.79 12.16
CA ALA A 77 -0.39 -1.91 11.28
C ALA A 77 -1.65 -2.73 10.97
N ALA A 78 -2.53 -2.97 11.96
CA ALA A 78 -3.80 -3.65 11.73
C ALA A 78 -4.74 -2.85 10.79
N ILE A 79 -4.80 -1.52 10.94
CA ILE A 79 -5.57 -0.64 10.05
C ILE A 79 -5.01 -0.70 8.62
N ASP A 80 -3.69 -0.64 8.45
CA ASP A 80 -3.04 -0.71 7.14
C ASP A 80 -3.34 -2.04 6.42
N ILE A 81 -3.21 -3.17 7.14
CA ILE A 81 -3.57 -4.49 6.63
C ILE A 81 -5.04 -4.54 6.23
N LEU A 82 -5.93 -3.97 7.05
CA LEU A 82 -7.37 -3.94 6.75
C LEU A 82 -7.68 -3.12 5.50
N LEU A 83 -6.98 -1.99 5.28
CA LEU A 83 -7.11 -1.21 4.05
C LEU A 83 -6.65 -1.98 2.82
N ILE A 84 -5.51 -2.67 2.90
CA ILE A 84 -5.01 -3.50 1.79
C ILE A 84 -5.99 -4.61 1.46
N VAL A 85 -6.50 -5.31 2.48
CA VAL A 85 -7.51 -6.38 2.31
C VAL A 85 -8.79 -5.81 1.69
N MET A 86 -9.26 -4.64 2.14
CA MET A 86 -10.42 -3.98 1.54
C MET A 86 -10.21 -3.65 0.07
N GLY A 87 -9.03 -3.15 -0.31
CA GLY A 87 -8.68 -2.92 -1.71
C GLY A 87 -8.78 -4.20 -2.55
N LEU A 88 -8.17 -5.30 -2.06
CA LEU A 88 -8.22 -6.59 -2.73
C LEU A 88 -9.65 -7.16 -2.84
N VAL A 89 -10.48 -6.99 -1.80
CA VAL A 89 -11.88 -7.42 -1.84
C VAL A 89 -12.67 -6.62 -2.88
N LEU A 90 -12.48 -5.30 -2.94
CA LEU A 90 -13.12 -4.46 -3.94
C LEU A 90 -12.72 -4.86 -5.36
N GLU A 91 -11.42 -5.07 -5.60
CA GLU A 91 -10.92 -5.59 -6.88
C GLU A 91 -11.61 -6.90 -7.27
N ASN A 92 -11.71 -7.87 -6.35
CA ASN A 92 -12.38 -9.15 -6.61
C ASN A 92 -13.87 -9.01 -6.90
N ILE A 93 -14.58 -8.07 -6.26
CA ILE A 93 -16.01 -7.82 -6.51
C ILE A 93 -16.23 -7.18 -7.88
N ILE A 94 -15.30 -6.36 -8.34
CA ILE A 94 -15.43 -5.62 -9.60
C ILE A 94 -15.04 -6.49 -10.80
N MET A 95 -14.10 -7.42 -10.61
CA MET A 95 -13.57 -8.28 -11.67
C MET A 95 -14.37 -9.57 -11.90
N ASN A 96 -15.27 -9.95 -10.98
CA ASN A 96 -16.17 -11.11 -11.09
C ASN A 96 -17.62 -10.68 -11.36
#